data_AF-G0U8Q1-F1
#
_entry.id   AF-G0U8Q1-F1
#
_cell.length_a   1.000
_cell.length_b   1.000
_cell.length_c   1.000
_cell.angle_alpha   90.00
_cell.angle_beta   90.00
_cell.angle_gamma   90.00
#
_symmetry.space_group_name_H-M   'P 1'
#
loop_
_entity.id
_entity.type
_entity.pdbx_description
1 polymer ?
#
loop_
_entity_poly.entity_id
_entity_poly.type
_entity_poly.pdbx_seq_one_letter_code
_entity_poly.pdbx_strand_id
1 'polypeptide(L)'
;MESNICAEEANKWRLCVEQHIRASNVASRCADAVAQFDSCIVVWRAQVGPDARVCGENEGEPPPQCAALSCLIGYCLRENGYNFERCKLPMQYFKHCVKSYYGSDYVA
;
A
#
# COMPACT_ATOMS: atom_id res chain seq x y z
N MET A 1 -5.40 3.89 -19.10
CA MET A 1 -4.59 4.95 -18.44
C MET A 1 -5.14 5.12 -17.03
N GLU A 2 -4.91 4.13 -16.17
CA GLU A 2 -5.41 4.06 -14.77
C GLU A 2 -4.28 4.17 -13.75
N SER A 3 -3.05 4.44 -14.22
CA SER A 3 -1.82 4.49 -13.43
C SER A 3 -1.79 5.58 -12.36
N ASN A 4 -2.69 6.56 -12.42
CA ASN A 4 -2.66 7.75 -11.56
C ASN A 4 -3.68 7.75 -10.42
N ILE A 5 -4.56 6.74 -10.33
CA ILE A 5 -5.59 6.70 -9.29
C ILE A 5 -4.92 6.61 -7.93
N CYS A 6 -5.02 7.67 -7.12
CA CYS A 6 -4.43 7.78 -5.78
C CYS A 6 -2.92 7.47 -5.71
N ALA A 7 -2.21 7.61 -6.82
CA ALA A 7 -0.79 7.27 -6.91
C ALA A 7 0.09 8.22 -6.09
N GLU A 8 -0.30 9.50 -6.00
CA GLU A 8 0.40 10.49 -5.19
C GLU A 8 0.30 10.17 -3.70
N GLU A 9 -0.90 9.84 -3.22
CA GLU A 9 -1.16 9.47 -1.83
C GLU A 9 -0.44 8.17 -1.47
N ALA A 10 -0.49 7.17 -2.35
CA ALA A 10 0.26 5.92 -2.18
C ALA A 10 1.78 6.19 -2.08
N ASN A 11 2.32 7.11 -2.91
CA ASN A 11 3.72 7.48 -2.86
C ASN A 11 4.10 8.29 -1.60
N LYS A 12 3.24 9.22 -1.14
CA LYS A 12 3.42 9.95 0.13
C LYS A 12 3.47 8.98 1.30
N TRP A 13 2.56 8.02 1.32
CA TRP A 13 2.54 6.95 2.32
C TRP A 13 3.81 6.13 2.29
N ARG A 14 4.22 5.62 1.12
CA ARG A 14 5.49 4.89 0.94
C ARG A 14 6.68 5.68 1.47
N LEU A 15 6.81 6.96 1.09
CA LEU A 15 7.92 7.83 1.53
C LEU A 15 7.96 7.97 3.05
N CYS A 16 6.81 8.16 3.69
CA CYS A 16 6.74 8.23 5.14
C CYS A 16 7.23 6.93 5.80
N VAL A 17 6.76 5.79 5.29
CA VAL A 17 7.15 4.48 5.82
C VAL A 17 8.64 4.25 5.63
N GLU A 18 9.19 4.59 4.48
CA GLU A 18 10.62 4.49 4.18
C GLU A 18 11.48 5.31 5.16
N GLN A 19 11.11 6.57 5.40
CA GLN A 19 11.82 7.47 6.32
C GLN A 19 11.79 6.99 7.78
N HIS A 20 10.75 6.23 8.15
CA HIS A 20 10.52 5.80 9.53
C HIS A 20 10.57 4.29 9.72
N ILE A 21 11.04 3.52 8.73
CA ILE A 21 10.97 2.05 8.72
C ILE A 21 11.64 1.39 9.92
N ARG A 22 12.63 2.05 10.52
CA ARG A 22 13.36 1.59 11.71
C ARG A 22 12.74 2.06 13.03
N ALA A 23 11.76 2.96 13.00
CA ALA A 23 11.10 3.48 14.18
C ALA A 23 10.03 2.49 14.66
N SER A 24 9.96 2.22 15.97
CA SER A 24 8.92 1.38 16.56
C SER A 24 7.51 1.98 16.44
N ASN A 25 7.42 3.29 16.19
CA ASN A 25 6.17 4.04 16.08
C ASN A 25 5.86 4.54 14.66
N VAL A 26 6.39 3.88 13.62
CA VAL A 26 6.11 4.23 12.22
C VAL A 26 4.60 4.26 11.91
N ALA A 27 3.79 3.41 12.57
CA ALA A 27 2.35 3.38 12.37
C ALA A 27 1.65 4.68 12.76
N SER A 28 2.02 5.27 13.90
CA SER A 28 1.47 6.56 14.32
C SER A 28 2.06 7.71 13.50
N ARG A 29 3.32 7.62 13.09
CA ARG A 29 3.98 8.67 12.30
C ARG A 29 3.42 8.80 10.89
N CYS A 30 2.97 7.70 10.30
CA CYS A 30 2.45 7.66 8.94
C CYS A 30 0.93 7.55 8.85
N ALA A 31 0.22 7.70 9.98
CA ALA A 31 -1.24 7.61 10.04
C ALA A 31 -1.92 8.62 9.10
N ASP A 32 -1.42 9.86 9.04
CA ASP A 32 -1.97 10.90 8.16
C ASP A 32 -1.83 10.54 6.68
N ALA A 33 -0.70 9.96 6.29
CA ALA A 33 -0.47 9.56 4.89
C ALA A 33 -1.37 8.38 4.49
N VAL A 34 -1.61 7.43 5.41
CA VAL A 34 -2.59 6.34 5.22
C VAL A 34 -4.00 6.91 5.08
N ALA A 35 -4.40 7.84 5.96
CA ALA A 35 -5.73 8.45 5.93
C ALA A 35 -5.98 9.25 4.64
N GLN A 36 -4.96 9.93 4.11
CA GLN A 36 -5.05 10.61 2.82
C GLN A 36 -5.27 9.63 1.67
N PHE A 37 -4.55 8.50 1.66
CA PHE A 37 -4.75 7.44 0.69
C PHE A 37 -6.17 6.85 0.77
N ASP A 38 -6.64 6.52 1.97
CA ASP A 38 -7.98 5.97 2.18
C ASP A 38 -9.07 6.94 1.71
N SER A 39 -8.91 8.23 2.04
CA SER A 39 -9.82 9.28 1.57
C SER A 39 -9.86 9.36 0.04
N CYS A 40 -8.70 9.31 -0.63
CA CYS A 40 -8.66 9.30 -2.09
C CYS A 40 -9.39 8.08 -2.68
N ILE A 41 -9.18 6.88 -2.13
CA ILE A 41 -9.85 5.66 -2.59
C ILE A 41 -11.37 5.76 -2.43
N VAL A 42 -11.85 6.30 -1.31
CA VAL A 42 -13.29 6.52 -1.07
C VAL A 42 -13.87 7.48 -2.10
N VAL A 43 -13.21 8.61 -2.36
CA VAL A 43 -13.65 9.60 -3.35
C VAL A 43 -13.68 9.00 -4.75
N TRP A 44 -12.64 8.25 -5.12
CA TRP A 44 -12.59 7.57 -6.41
C TRP A 44 -13.71 6.54 -6.56
N ARG A 45 -13.90 5.65 -5.57
CA ARG A 45 -14.97 4.63 -5.59
C ARG A 45 -16.37 5.24 -5.67
N ALA A 46 -16.60 6.41 -5.08
CA ALA A 46 -17.86 7.12 -5.20
C ALA A 46 -18.18 7.55 -6.65
N GLN A 47 -17.16 7.72 -7.50
CA GLN A 47 -17.32 8.12 -8.90
C GLN A 47 -17.47 6.93 -9.86
N VAL A 48 -16.76 5.83 -9.60
CA VAL A 48 -16.70 4.67 -10.51
C VAL A 48 -17.51 3.46 -10.06
N GLY A 49 -17.98 3.46 -8.81
CA GLY A 49 -18.73 2.35 -8.20
C GLY A 49 -17.87 1.40 -7.36
N PRO A 50 -18.49 0.63 -6.46
CA PRO A 50 -17.78 -0.24 -5.50
C PRO A 50 -17.09 -1.45 -6.16
N ASP A 51 -17.53 -1.87 -7.34
CA ASP A 51 -16.98 -3.03 -8.05
C ASP A 51 -15.75 -2.70 -8.91
N ALA A 52 -15.38 -1.42 -9.01
CA ALA A 52 -14.20 -1.00 -9.75
C ALA A 52 -12.92 -1.58 -9.15
N ARG A 53 -12.03 -2.06 -10.03
CA ARG A 53 -10.76 -2.69 -9.68
C ARG A 53 -9.62 -2.07 -10.47
N VAL A 54 -8.49 -1.85 -9.83
CA VAL A 54 -7.22 -1.55 -10.52
C VAL A 54 -6.34 -2.80 -10.39
N CYS A 55 -5.99 -3.41 -11.52
CA CYS A 55 -5.17 -4.61 -11.58
C CYS A 55 -3.70 -4.29 -11.90
N GLY A 56 -2.81 -5.25 -11.66
CA GLY A 56 -1.44 -5.23 -12.17
C GLY A 56 -1.38 -5.36 -13.70
N GLU A 57 -0.20 -5.14 -14.28
CA GLU A 57 0.02 -5.29 -15.72
C GLU A 57 -0.08 -6.77 -16.15
N ASN A 58 0.38 -7.68 -15.28
CA ASN A 58 0.24 -9.13 -15.46
C ASN A 58 -0.68 -9.76 -14.41
N GLU A 59 -1.18 -10.96 -14.71
CA GLU A 59 -1.98 -11.75 -13.76
C GLU A 59 -1.15 -12.10 -12.50
N GLY A 60 -1.76 -11.90 -11.33
CA GLY A 60 -1.11 -12.11 -10.04
C GLY A 60 -0.24 -10.94 -9.56
N GLU A 61 -0.03 -9.90 -10.38
CA GLU A 61 0.68 -8.70 -9.95
C GLU A 61 -0.21 -7.75 -9.14
N PRO A 62 0.37 -7.06 -8.14
CA PRO A 62 -0.33 -6.00 -7.45
C PRO A 62 -0.55 -4.80 -8.39
N PRO A 63 -1.49 -3.89 -8.05
CA PRO A 63 -1.61 -2.61 -8.73
C PRO A 63 -0.25 -1.89 -8.74
N PRO A 64 0.14 -1.22 -9.84
CA PRO A 64 1.43 -0.54 -9.95
C PRO A 64 1.70 0.46 -8.81
N GLN A 65 0.64 1.09 -8.29
CA GLN A 65 0.68 2.04 -7.18
C GLN A 65 1.16 1.39 -5.87
N CYS A 66 0.94 0.08 -5.70
CA CYS A 66 1.35 -0.67 -4.51
C CYS A 66 2.73 -1.33 -4.65
N ALA A 67 3.32 -1.40 -5.86
CA ALA A 67 4.59 -2.07 -6.09
C ALA A 67 5.72 -1.51 -5.21
N ALA A 68 5.75 -0.18 -5.04
CA ALA A 68 6.78 0.46 -4.24
C ALA A 68 6.63 0.20 -2.72
N LEU A 69 5.42 -0.09 -2.23
CA LEU A 69 5.21 -0.59 -0.86
C LEU A 69 5.73 -2.02 -0.70
N SER A 70 5.60 -2.87 -1.73
CA SER A 70 6.20 -4.22 -1.74
C SER A 70 7.73 -4.16 -1.59
N CYS A 71 8.37 -3.18 -2.25
CA CYS A 71 9.82 -2.96 -2.12
C CYS A 71 10.26 -2.68 -0.67
N LEU A 72 9.41 -2.02 0.14
CA LEU A 72 9.71 -1.76 1.56
C LEU A 72 9.72 -3.04 2.40
N ILE A 73 8.91 -4.04 2.04
CA ILE A 73 8.96 -5.36 2.68
C ILE A 73 10.32 -5.99 2.43
N GLY A 74 10.77 -6.03 1.16
CA GLY A 74 12.06 -6.58 0.80
C GLY A 74 13.23 -5.86 1.48
N TYR A 75 13.17 -4.52 1.55
CA TYR A 75 14.13 -3.72 2.29
C TYR A 75 14.14 -4.08 3.78
N CYS A 76 12.98 -4.10 4.43
CA CYS A 76 12.87 -4.45 5.85
C CYS A 76 13.42 -5.85 6.16
N LEU A 77 13.09 -6.84 5.31
CA LEU A 77 13.54 -8.22 5.49
C LEU A 77 15.07 -8.32 5.39
N ARG A 78 15.69 -7.68 4.40
CA ARG A 78 17.15 -7.66 4.26
C ARG A 78 17.84 -7.07 5.49
N GLU A 79 17.28 -6.01 6.06
CA GLU A 79 17.84 -5.34 7.25
C GLU A 79 17.61 -6.12 8.55
N ASN A 80 16.61 -6.99 8.60
CA ASN A 80 16.21 -7.74 9.81
C ASN A 80 16.51 -9.24 9.73
N GLY A 81 17.44 -9.66 8.86
CA GLY A 81 17.83 -11.07 8.72
C GLY A 81 16.68 -11.97 8.28
N TYR A 82 15.81 -11.47 7.40
CA TYR A 82 14.61 -12.12 6.88
C TYR A 82 13.58 -12.50 7.96
N ASN A 83 13.56 -11.77 9.07
CA ASN A 83 12.57 -11.95 10.12
C ASN A 83 11.24 -11.25 9.77
N PHE A 84 10.26 -12.04 9.34
CA PHE A 84 8.92 -11.56 8.98
C PHE A 84 8.16 -10.91 10.13
N GLU A 85 8.36 -11.35 11.38
CA GLU A 85 7.71 -10.76 12.55
C GLU A 85 8.08 -9.29 12.72
N ARG A 86 9.34 -8.94 12.43
CA ARG A 86 9.83 -7.56 12.47
C ARG A 86 9.33 -6.69 11.31
N CYS A 87 8.86 -7.32 10.23
CA CYS A 87 8.39 -6.63 9.03
C CYS A 87 6.88 -6.73 8.83
N LYS A 88 6.13 -7.11 9.88
CA LYS A 88 4.66 -7.21 9.86
C LYS A 88 3.97 -5.95 9.36
N LEU A 89 4.43 -4.78 9.80
CA LEU A 89 3.75 -3.53 9.45
C LEU A 89 3.88 -3.19 7.94
N PRO A 90 5.08 -3.18 7.32
CA PRO A 90 5.20 -3.06 5.86
C PRO A 90 4.35 -4.07 5.08
N MET A 91 4.25 -5.31 5.55
CA MET A 91 3.40 -6.33 4.93
C MET A 91 1.91 -5.99 5.03
N GLN A 92 1.46 -5.52 6.19
CA GLN A 92 0.08 -5.06 6.40
C GLN A 92 -0.26 -3.86 5.50
N TYR A 93 0.69 -2.93 5.35
CA TYR A 93 0.54 -1.76 4.48
C TYR A 93 0.42 -2.13 3.00
N PHE A 94 1.30 -3.01 2.51
CA PHE A 94 1.16 -3.54 1.16
C PHE A 94 -0.19 -4.23 0.95
N LYS A 95 -0.60 -5.10 1.89
CA LYS A 95 -1.90 -5.78 1.83
C LYS A 95 -3.07 -4.80 1.81
N HIS A 96 -3.02 -3.74 2.61
CA HIS A 96 -4.04 -2.68 2.64
C HIS A 96 -4.12 -1.94 1.31
N CYS A 97 -2.99 -1.52 0.74
CA CYS A 97 -2.94 -0.88 -0.57
C CYS A 97 -3.63 -1.74 -1.64
N VAL A 98 -3.22 -3.01 -1.75
CA VAL A 98 -3.76 -3.94 -2.75
C VAL A 98 -5.27 -4.11 -2.58
N LYS A 99 -5.75 -4.31 -1.35
CA LYS A 99 -7.19 -4.47 -1.07
C LYS A 99 -8.01 -3.25 -1.46
N SER A 100 -7.52 -2.04 -1.15
CA SER A 100 -8.22 -0.80 -1.46
C SER A 100 -8.51 -0.63 -2.96
N TYR A 101 -7.57 -1.08 -3.81
CA TYR A 101 -7.73 -1.07 -5.26
C TYR A 101 -8.56 -2.23 -5.81
N TYR A 102 -8.45 -3.43 -5.25
CA TYR A 102 -9.25 -4.59 -5.71
C TYR A 102 -10.70 -4.57 -5.22
N GLY A 103 -11.03 -3.78 -4.19
CA GLY A 103 -12.40 -3.61 -3.68
C GLY A 103 -12.97 -4.79 -2.92
N SER A 104 -12.14 -5.78 -2.64
CA SER A 104 -12.48 -6.93 -1.81
C SER A 104 -11.23 -7.34 -1.03
N ASP A 105 -11.45 -8.04 0.09
CA ASP A 105 -10.41 -8.89 0.60
C ASP A 105 -10.05 -9.87 -0.51
N TYR A 106 -8.83 -9.78 -1.05
CA TYR A 106 -8.32 -10.76 -1.99
C TYR A 106 -8.49 -12.16 -1.38
N VAL A 107 -9.50 -12.90 -1.84
CA VAL A 107 -9.75 -14.30 -1.51
C VAL A 107 -10.07 -15.01 -2.82
N ALA A 108 -9.04 -15.59 -3.42
CA ALA A 108 -8.97 -17.02 -3.70
C ALA A 108 -7.49 -17.42 -3.66
#